data_AF-A0A7W7PWN2-F1
#
_entry.id   AF-A0A7W7PWN2-F1
#
_cell.length_a   1.000
_cell.length_b   1.000
_cell.length_c   1.000
_cell.angle_alpha   90.00
_cell.angle_beta   90.00
_cell.angle_gamma   90.00
#
_symmetry.space_group_name_H-M   'P 1'
#
loop_
_entity.id
_entity.type
_entity.pdbx_description
1 polymer ?
#
loop_
_entity_poly.entity_id
_entity_poly.type
_entity_poly.pdbx_seq_one_letter_code
_entity_poly.pdbx_strand_id
1 'polypeptide(L)' 'MGQEPAGLHPALINAVRVVARGESLLAPAVTRTLIGRFSERVRPSAATERERIKVLPPREREILLLINEGL' A
#
# COMPACT_ATOMS: atom_id res chain seq x y z
N MET A 1 -10.70 17.72 -36.13
CA MET A 1 -10.17 17.15 -34.87
C MET A 1 -11.30 16.37 -34.23
N GLY A 2 -11.33 15.06 -34.47
CA GLY A 2 -12.44 14.19 -34.12
C GLY A 2 -12.52 13.97 -32.61
N GLN A 3 -13.67 14.26 -32.03
CA GLN A 3 -14.03 13.82 -30.70
C GLN A 3 -14.05 12.28 -30.71
N GLU A 4 -13.15 11.64 -29.97
CA GLU A 4 -13.22 10.21 -29.68
C GLU A 4 -14.58 9.93 -29.01
N PRO A 5 -15.35 8.91 -29.43
CA PRO A 5 -16.64 8.63 -28.82
C PRO A 5 -16.43 8.29 -27.34
N ALA A 6 -17.26 8.86 -26.47
CA ALA A 6 -17.32 8.55 -25.04
C ALA A 6 -17.84 7.12 -24.81
N GLY A 7 -17.09 6.12 -25.26
CA GLY A 7 -17.24 4.74 -24.85
C GLY A 7 -16.72 4.60 -23.43
N LEU A 8 -17.42 3.83 -22.59
CA LEU A 8 -16.87 3.46 -21.29
C LEU A 8 -15.50 2.79 -21.50
N HIS A 9 -14.43 3.38 -20.96
CA HIS A 9 -13.08 2.85 -21.09
C HIS A 9 -13.05 1.39 -20.60
N PRO A 10 -12.47 0.43 -21.35
CA PRO A 10 -12.47 -0.99 -20.96
C PRO A 10 -11.97 -1.25 -19.53
N ALA A 11 -11.01 -0.46 -19.08
CA ALA A 11 -10.51 -0.51 -17.70
C ALA A 11 -11.58 -0.15 -16.64
N LEU A 12 -12.47 0.80 -16.93
CA LEU A 12 -13.56 1.18 -16.03
C LEU A 12 -14.63 0.08 -15.96
N ILE A 13 -15.00 -0.50 -17.10
CA ILE A 13 -15.93 -1.64 -17.15
C ILE A 13 -15.36 -2.80 -16.33
N ASN A 14 -14.08 -3.11 -16.52
CA ASN A 14 -13.40 -4.13 -15.72
C ASN A 14 -13.41 -3.78 -14.23
N ALA A 15 -13.12 -2.52 -13.89
CA ALA A 15 -13.09 -2.09 -12.50
C ALA A 15 -14.43 -2.25 -11.79
N VAL A 16 -15.52 -1.83 -12.44
CA VAL A 16 -16.89 -2.02 -11.94
C VAL A 16 -17.21 -3.50 -11.75
N ARG A 17 -16.84 -4.36 -12.70
CA ARG A 17 -17.06 -5.81 -12.59
C ARG A 17 -16.28 -6.44 -11.45
N VAL A 18 -15.03 -6.03 -11.21
CA VAL A 18 -14.21 -6.53 -10.10
C VAL A 18 -14.87 -6.17 -8.77
N VAL A 19 -15.26 -4.90 -8.59
CA VAL A 19 -15.98 -4.47 -7.38
C VAL A 19 -17.32 -5.19 -7.22
N ALA A 20 -18.07 -5.39 -8.30
CA ALA A 20 -19.35 -6.09 -8.28
C ALA A 20 -19.23 -7.57 -7.87
N ARG A 21 -18.08 -8.22 -8.10
CA ARG A 21 -17.77 -9.57 -7.62
C ARG A 21 -17.34 -9.63 -6.15
N GLY A 22 -17.24 -8.48 -5.47
CA GLY A 22 -16.71 -8.38 -4.10
C GLY A 22 -15.18 -8.40 -4.03
N GLU A 23 -14.50 -8.33 -5.17
CA GLU A 23 -13.06 -8.18 -5.25
C GLU A 23 -12.68 -6.68 -5.16
N SER A 24 -11.45 -6.38 -4.73
CA SER A 24 -10.96 -5.01 -4.58
C SER A 24 -9.93 -4.66 -5.65
N LEU A 25 -10.02 -3.44 -6.18
CA LEU A 25 -8.98 -2.82 -7.01
C LEU A 25 -8.48 -1.58 -6.33
N LEU A 26 -7.18 -1.56 -6.02
CA LEU A 26 -6.51 -0.40 -5.47
C LEU A 26 -5.31 -0.06 -6.35
N ALA A 27 -5.25 1.18 -6.80
CA ALA A 27 -4.03 1.69 -7.40
C ALA A 27 -2.92 1.74 -6.33
N PRO A 28 -1.63 1.54 -6.69
CA PRO A 28 -0.53 1.59 -5.73
C PRO A 28 -0.51 2.87 -4.87
N ALA A 29 -0.86 4.02 -5.45
CA ALA A 29 -0.97 5.29 -4.73
C ALA A 29 -2.07 5.27 -3.64
N VAL A 30 -3.21 4.63 -3.94
CA VAL A 30 -4.31 4.47 -2.97
C VAL A 30 -3.88 3.50 -1.86
N THR A 31 -3.23 2.39 -2.20
CA THR A 31 -2.69 1.45 -1.22
C THR A 31 -1.69 2.11 -0.26
N ARG A 32 -0.72 2.89 -0.78
CA ARG A 32 0.23 3.64 0.07
C ARG A 32 -0.48 4.63 1.00
N THR A 33 -1.52 5.32 0.50
CA THR A 33 -2.33 6.25 1.30
C THR A 33 -3.10 5.53 2.41
N LEU A 34 -3.73 4.40 2.10
CA LEU A 34 -4.47 3.61 3.08
C LEU A 34 -3.53 3.04 4.15
N ILE A 35 -2.41 2.43 3.74
CA ILE A 35 -1.39 1.92 4.67
C ILE A 35 -0.93 3.05 5.61
N GLY A 36 -0.53 4.22 5.08
CA GLY A 36 -0.08 5.33 5.92
C GLY A 36 -1.13 5.74 6.97
N ARG A 37 -2.39 5.94 6.53
CA ARG A 37 -3.50 6.31 7.42
C ARG A 37 -3.80 5.26 8.49
N PHE A 38 -3.73 3.97 8.14
CA PHE A 38 -3.98 2.90 9.11
C PHE A 38 -2.79 2.71 10.05
N SER A 39 -1.57 2.78 9.55
CA SER A 39 -0.34 2.69 10.34
C SER A 39 -0.27 3.75 11.43
N GLU A 40 -0.73 4.98 11.17
CA GLU A 40 -0.83 6.04 12.18
C GLU A 40 -1.75 5.66 13.35
N ARG A 41 -2.87 4.99 13.07
CA ARG A 41 -3.87 4.63 14.09
C ARG A 41 -3.45 3.46 14.96
N VAL A 42 -2.67 2.53 14.41
CA VAL A 42 -2.20 1.32 15.13
C VAL A 42 -0.77 1.43 15.62
N ARG A 43 -0.18 2.63 15.55
CA ARG A 43 1.23 2.84 15.84
C ARG A 43 1.53 2.53 17.32
N PRO A 44 2.46 1.61 17.62
CA PRO A 44 2.91 1.40 19.00
C PRO A 44 3.59 2.66 19.55
N SER A 45 3.71 2.75 20.86
CA SER A 45 4.49 3.84 21.46
C SER A 45 5.93 3.83 20.91
N ALA A 46 6.55 5.00 20.78
CA ALA A 46 7.92 5.11 20.31
C ALA A 46 8.92 4.32 21.19
N ALA A 47 8.62 4.16 22.48
CA ALA A 47 9.40 3.31 23.38
C ALA A 47 9.28 1.82 23.01
N THR A 48 8.05 1.34 22.78
CA THR A 48 7.78 -0.04 22.35
C THR A 48 8.42 -0.35 20.99
N GLU A 49 8.36 0.58 20.03
CA GLU A 49 9.02 0.42 18.72
C GLU A 49 10.54 0.23 18.87
N ARG A 50 11.18 1.07 19.70
CA ARG A 50 12.64 0.98 19.93
C ARG A 50 13.04 -0.35 20.54
N GLU A 51 12.29 -0.85 21.53
CA GLU A 51 12.60 -2.17 22.12
C GLU A 51 12.44 -3.31 21.12
N ARG A 52 11.43 -3.27 20.25
CA ARG A 52 11.24 -4.28 19.20
C ARG A 52 12.35 -4.29 18.15
N ILE A 53 12.96 -3.15 17.87
CA ILE A 53 14.11 -3.08 16.94
C ILE A 53 15.41 -3.48 17.64
N LYS A 54 15.57 -3.19 18.95
CA LYS A 54 16.76 -3.54 19.72
C LYS A 54 16.99 -5.05 19.86
N VAL A 55 15.92 -5.84 19.91
CA VAL A 55 16.03 -7.31 20.01
C VAL A 55 16.51 -7.97 18.72
N LEU A 56 16.53 -7.24 17.60
CA LEU A 56 17.03 -7.77 16.33
C LEU A 56 18.57 -7.85 16.34
N PRO A 57 19.14 -9.01 15.98
CA PRO A 57 20.56 -9.15 15.67
C PRO A 57 21.01 -8.10 14.63
N PRO A 58 22.30 -7.71 14.62
CA PRO A 58 22.81 -6.68 13.71
C PRO A 58 22.44 -6.92 12.25
N ARG A 59 22.55 -8.18 11.79
CA ARG A 59 22.24 -8.57 10.41
C ARG A 59 20.75 -8.44 10.07
N GLU A 60 19.86 -8.80 10.99
CA GLU A 60 18.41 -8.69 10.76
C GLU A 60 17.97 -7.23 10.69
N ARG A 61 18.58 -6.36 11.51
CA ARG A 61 18.35 -4.92 11.45
C ARG A 61 18.86 -4.30 10.15
N GLU A 62 20.01 -4.74 9.66
CA GLU A 62 20.53 -4.33 8.35
C GLU A 62 19.55 -4.72 7.23
N ILE A 63 19.09 -5.97 7.20
CA ILE A 63 18.10 -6.43 6.22
C ILE A 63 16.81 -5.61 6.29
N LEU A 64 16.32 -5.31 7.50
CA LEU A 64 15.11 -4.52 7.69
C LEU A 64 15.25 -3.10 7.10
N LEU A 65 16.43 -2.48 7.19
CA LEU A 65 16.70 -1.19 6.58
C LEU A 65 16.70 -1.26 5.05
N LEU A 66 17.30 -2.31 4.49
CA LEU A 66 17.31 -2.54 3.04
C LEU A 66 15.89 -2.73 2.50
N ILE A 67 15.04 -3.51 3.18
CA ILE A 67 13.62 -3.69 2.80
C ILE A 67 12.87 -2.34 2.77
N ASN A 68 13.14 -1.47 3.74
CA ASN A 68 12.52 -0.13 3.79
C ASN A 68 12.98 0.76 2.61
N GLU A 69 14.17 0.53 2.07
CA GLU A 69 14.70 1.21 0.89
C GLU A 69 14.25 0.56 -0.44
N GLY A 70 13.56 -0.58 -0.37
CA GLY A 70 12.99 -1.28 -1.53
C GLY A 70 13.86 -2.42 -2.08
N LEU A 71 14.68 -3.02 -1.24
CA LEU A 71 15.64 -4.09 -1.57
C LEU A 71 15.20 -5.47 -1.09
#